data_AF-A0P339-F1
#
_entry.id   AF-A0P339-F1
#
_cell.length_a   1.000
_cell.length_b   1.000
_cell.length_c   1.000
_cell.angle_alpha   90.00
_cell.angle_beta   90.00
_cell.angle_gamma   90.00
#
_symmetry.space_group_name_H-M   'P 1'
#
loop_
_entity.id
_entity.type
_entity.pdbx_description
1 polymer ?
#
loop_
_entity_poly.entity_id
_entity_poly.type
_entity_poly.pdbx_seq_one_letter_code
_entity_poly.pdbx_strand_id
1 'polypeptide(L)'
;MGGLQVDIQAHRDGEKPSQNLEKLIGLAKKFSDSSNLVVYRGISVDEVPIKGSVLSLKGISGWSLYPNVALGLAKVQLGQHKLVMREKCQLSEQGLFIDEWEQEIIRLDLTKSVTRITKGTRSTPLGDESVYVLDLA
;
A
#
# COMPACT_ATOMS: atom_id res chain seq x y z
N MET A 1 -5.85 15.48 -12.15
CA MET A 1 -5.00 14.56 -11.36
C MET A 1 -5.09 13.19 -12.01
N GLY A 2 -3.98 12.56 -12.43
CA GLY A 2 -4.06 11.26 -13.12
C GLY A 2 -2.76 10.77 -13.78
N GLY A 3 -1.81 11.66 -14.08
CA GLY A 3 -0.56 11.28 -14.75
C GLY A 3 0.27 10.29 -13.94
N LEU A 4 0.44 10.52 -12.63
CA LEU A 4 1.27 9.68 -11.76
C LEU A 4 0.67 8.28 -11.56
N GLN A 5 -0.65 8.17 -11.41
CA GLN A 5 -1.31 6.87 -11.19
C GLN A 5 -1.28 5.98 -12.45
N VAL A 6 -1.45 6.57 -13.63
CA VAL A 6 -1.33 5.87 -14.92
C VAL A 6 0.12 5.41 -15.15
N ASP A 7 1.10 6.25 -14.83
CA ASP A 7 2.52 5.95 -14.99
C ASP A 7 3.01 4.88 -13.98
N ILE A 8 2.51 4.90 -12.75
CA ILE A 8 2.74 3.83 -11.77
C ILE A 8 2.16 2.50 -12.27
N GLN A 9 0.96 2.53 -12.87
CA GLN A 9 0.33 1.32 -13.40
C GLN A 9 1.11 0.76 -14.59
N ALA A 10 1.47 1.59 -15.57
CA ALA A 10 2.30 1.21 -16.70
C ALA A 10 3.64 0.56 -16.24
N HIS A 11 4.28 1.15 -15.22
CA HIS A 11 5.50 0.58 -14.65
C HIS A 11 5.28 -0.81 -14.01
N ARG A 12 4.16 -1.03 -13.31
CA ARG A 12 3.80 -2.35 -12.75
C ARG A 12 3.57 -3.40 -13.84
N ASP A 13 3.05 -2.97 -14.98
CA ASP A 13 2.80 -3.83 -16.14
C ASP A 13 4.09 -4.11 -16.94
N GLY A 14 5.25 -3.59 -16.48
CA GLY A 14 6.57 -3.84 -17.04
C GLY A 14 7.04 -2.80 -18.05
N GLU A 15 6.30 -1.72 -18.22
CA GLU A 15 6.71 -0.62 -19.08
C GLU A 15 7.81 0.24 -18.43
N LYS A 16 8.56 0.96 -19.29
CA LYS A 16 9.57 1.89 -18.78
C LYS A 16 8.87 3.03 -18.03
N PRO A 17 9.27 3.32 -16.79
CA PRO A 17 8.71 4.43 -16.03
C PRO A 17 8.97 5.76 -16.75
N SER A 18 8.05 6.72 -16.67
CA SER A 18 8.32 8.06 -17.21
C SER A 18 9.51 8.71 -16.50
N GLN A 19 10.09 9.75 -17.11
CA GLN A 19 11.17 10.53 -16.49
C GLN A 19 10.79 11.11 -15.12
N ASN A 20 9.51 11.40 -14.89
CA ASN A 20 9.04 11.92 -13.59
C ASN A 20 8.99 10.82 -12.54
N LEU A 21 8.53 9.62 -12.93
CA LEU A 21 8.53 8.45 -12.07
C LEU A 21 9.95 7.97 -11.77
N GLU A 22 10.86 7.98 -12.75
CA GLU A 22 12.29 7.69 -12.55
C GLU A 22 12.93 8.65 -11.54
N LYS A 23 12.61 9.96 -11.62
CA LYS A 23 13.09 10.95 -10.65
C LYS A 23 12.54 10.66 -9.25
N LEU A 24 11.26 10.31 -9.12
CA LEU A 24 10.64 9.94 -7.84
C LEU A 24 11.26 8.67 -7.26
N ILE A 25 11.48 7.64 -8.06
CA ILE A 25 12.23 6.43 -7.68
C ILE A 25 13.62 6.83 -7.19
N GLY A 26 14.31 7.68 -7.96
CA GLY A 26 15.64 8.17 -7.61
C GLY A 26 15.69 8.93 -6.28
N LEU A 27 14.65 9.71 -5.96
CA LEU A 27 14.51 10.40 -4.69
C LEU A 27 14.21 9.43 -3.55
N ALA A 28 13.27 8.50 -3.72
CA ALA A 28 12.93 7.47 -2.73
C ALA A 28 14.11 6.54 -2.40
N LYS A 29 15.00 6.27 -3.37
CA LYS A 29 16.24 5.51 -3.14
C LYS A 29 17.29 6.29 -2.34
N LYS A 30 17.29 7.62 -2.44
CA LYS A 30 18.27 8.50 -1.79
C LYS A 30 17.85 8.93 -0.39
N PHE A 31 16.55 8.95 -0.12
CA PHE A 31 16.00 9.27 1.19
C PHE A 31 15.58 8.00 1.92
N SER A 32 16.15 7.82 3.10
CA SER A 32 15.70 6.85 4.11
C SER A 32 15.24 7.66 5.31
N ASP A 33 13.94 7.71 5.56
CA ASP A 33 13.42 8.33 6.78
C ASP A 33 13.73 7.40 7.97
N SER A 34 14.40 7.94 8.99
CA SER A 34 14.82 7.24 10.19
C SER A 34 13.70 7.07 11.23
N SER A 35 12.45 7.30 10.85
CA SER A 35 11.31 7.30 11.76
C SER A 35 10.65 5.92 11.84
N ASN A 36 10.42 5.41 13.06
CA ASN A 36 9.62 4.19 13.27
C ASN A 36 8.13 4.51 13.06
N LEU A 37 7.61 4.21 11.88
CA LEU A 37 6.24 4.54 11.48
C LEU A 37 5.40 3.29 11.28
N VAL A 38 4.12 3.38 11.65
CA VAL A 38 3.11 2.39 11.24
C VAL A 38 2.46 2.92 9.97
N VAL A 39 2.52 2.12 8.91
CA VAL A 39 1.99 2.48 7.60
C VAL A 39 0.92 1.49 7.16
N TYR A 40 0.00 1.97 6.35
CA TYR A 40 -1.19 1.25 5.92
C TYR A 40 -1.34 1.29 4.41
N ARG A 41 -1.75 0.17 3.80
CA ARG A 41 -2.08 0.12 2.38
C ARG A 41 -3.40 -0.60 2.17
N GLY A 42 -4.27 0.03 1.40
CA GLY A 42 -5.55 -0.55 1.02
C GLY A 42 -5.46 -1.31 -0.29
N ILE A 43 -5.88 -2.56 -0.28
CA ILE A 43 -6.04 -3.35 -1.51
C ILE A 43 -7.39 -4.06 -1.50
N SER A 44 -7.89 -4.30 -2.70
CA SER A 44 -9.02 -5.20 -2.92
C SER A 44 -8.49 -6.48 -3.58
N VAL A 45 -8.97 -7.63 -3.10
CA VAL A 45 -8.56 -8.95 -3.62
C VAL A 45 -9.77 -9.87 -3.74
N ASP A 46 -9.66 -10.89 -4.58
CA ASP A 46 -10.72 -11.91 -4.72
C ASP A 46 -10.59 -13.01 -3.65
N GLU A 47 -9.38 -13.28 -3.17
CA GLU A 47 -9.12 -14.26 -2.12
C GLU A 47 -8.32 -13.63 -0.98
N VAL A 48 -8.78 -13.84 0.26
CA VAL A 48 -8.07 -13.35 1.45
C VAL A 48 -6.81 -14.20 1.66
N PRO A 49 -5.61 -13.60 1.75
CA PRO A 49 -4.39 -14.34 2.05
C PRO A 49 -4.49 -15.10 3.37
N ILE A 50 -3.71 -16.16 3.54
CA ILE A 50 -3.63 -16.91 4.81
C ILE A 50 -2.41 -16.46 5.62
N LYS A 51 -2.44 -16.68 6.93
CA LYS A 51 -1.26 -16.44 7.78
C LYS A 51 -0.06 -17.24 7.25
N GLY A 52 1.10 -16.58 7.14
CA GLY A 52 2.33 -17.15 6.59
C GLY A 52 2.49 -16.95 5.08
N SER A 53 1.47 -16.46 4.37
CA SER A 53 1.62 -16.13 2.94
C SER A 53 2.62 -14.99 2.75
N VAL A 54 3.44 -15.09 1.70
CA VAL A 54 4.34 -14.01 1.29
C VAL A 54 3.61 -13.15 0.26
N LEU A 55 3.51 -11.85 0.55
CA LEU A 55 2.99 -10.85 -0.37
C LEU A 55 4.17 -10.14 -1.04
N SER A 56 4.19 -10.16 -2.36
CA SER A 56 5.17 -9.42 -3.17
C SER A 56 4.46 -8.34 -3.96
N LEU A 57 4.70 -7.09 -3.57
CA LEU A 57 4.25 -5.90 -4.28
C LEU A 57 5.41 -5.40 -5.14
N LYS A 58 5.32 -5.66 -6.45
CA LYS A 58 6.31 -5.18 -7.43
C LYS A 58 6.06 -3.72 -7.78
N GLY A 59 7.15 -2.97 -7.97
CA GLY A 59 7.15 -1.58 -8.39
C GLY A 59 6.84 -0.60 -7.25
N ILE A 60 6.39 0.60 -7.63
CA ILE A 60 6.02 1.64 -6.67
C ILE A 60 4.67 1.31 -6.01
N SER A 61 4.69 1.33 -4.68
CA SER A 61 3.51 1.18 -3.84
C SER A 61 3.33 2.40 -2.95
N GLY A 62 2.16 3.04 -3.06
CA GLY A 62 1.68 4.03 -2.11
C GLY A 62 1.19 3.42 -0.81
N TRP A 63 1.61 4.01 0.31
CA TRP A 63 1.23 3.67 1.68
C TRP A 63 0.75 4.94 2.38
N SER A 64 -0.14 4.83 3.35
CA SER A 64 -0.63 5.97 4.13
C SER A 64 -0.26 5.81 5.60
N LEU A 65 -0.10 6.92 6.29
CA LEU A 65 -0.01 6.92 7.76
C LEU A 65 -1.36 6.59 8.45
N TYR A 66 -2.47 6.61 7.70
CA TYR A 66 -3.80 6.49 8.28
C TYR A 66 -4.63 5.33 7.68
N PRO A 67 -5.23 4.49 8.52
CA PRO A 67 -5.95 3.29 8.07
C PRO A 67 -7.25 3.59 7.32
N ASN A 68 -7.91 4.73 7.59
CA ASN A 68 -9.12 5.16 6.89
C ASN A 68 -8.84 5.56 5.43
N VAL A 69 -7.70 6.21 5.17
CA VAL A 69 -7.25 6.56 3.81
C VAL A 69 -6.97 5.28 3.03
N ALA A 70 -6.20 4.35 3.63
CA ALA A 70 -5.97 3.03 3.06
C ALA A 70 -7.30 2.30 2.74
N LEU A 71 -8.23 2.23 3.69
CA LEU A 71 -9.54 1.60 3.45
C LEU A 71 -10.32 2.27 2.31
N GLY A 72 -10.28 3.60 2.21
CA GLY A 72 -10.88 4.35 1.10
C GLY A 72 -10.32 3.92 -0.27
N LEU A 73 -9.00 3.76 -0.37
CA LEU A 73 -8.34 3.26 -1.58
C LEU A 73 -8.73 1.81 -1.93
N ALA A 74 -8.90 0.94 -0.94
CA ALA A 74 -9.37 -0.43 -1.19
C ALA A 74 -10.80 -0.45 -1.76
N LYS A 75 -11.68 0.48 -1.30
CA LYS A 75 -13.08 0.53 -1.71
C LYS A 75 -13.30 0.93 -3.16
N VAL A 76 -12.41 1.74 -3.74
CA VAL A 76 -12.49 2.14 -5.16
C VAL A 76 -11.91 1.10 -6.12
N GLN A 77 -11.24 0.07 -5.59
CA GLN A 77 -10.67 -1.03 -6.38
C GLN A 77 -11.70 -2.15 -6.60
N LEU A 78 -11.58 -2.80 -7.76
CA LEU A 78 -12.33 -4.01 -8.09
C LEU A 78 -11.82 -5.19 -7.25
N GLY A 79 -12.72 -6.07 -6.82
CA GLY A 79 -12.43 -7.27 -6.03
C GLY A 79 -13.36 -7.42 -4.84
N GLN A 80 -13.50 -8.66 -4.36
CA GLN A 80 -14.54 -9.02 -3.38
C GLN A 80 -14.21 -8.61 -1.94
N HIS A 81 -12.95 -8.75 -1.53
CA HIS A 81 -12.53 -8.54 -0.16
C HIS A 81 -11.69 -7.27 -0.03
N LYS A 82 -12.04 -6.42 0.95
CA LYS A 82 -11.29 -5.19 1.25
C LYS A 82 -10.30 -5.46 2.36
N LEU A 83 -9.03 -5.28 2.05
CA LEU A 83 -7.92 -5.52 2.95
C LEU A 83 -7.21 -4.21 3.26
N VAL A 84 -6.80 -4.06 4.53
CA VAL A 84 -5.86 -3.04 4.98
C VAL A 84 -4.60 -3.76 5.45
N MET A 85 -3.55 -3.65 4.66
CA MET A 85 -2.20 -4.07 5.06
C MET A 85 -1.66 -3.09 6.08
N ARG A 86 -1.07 -3.58 7.16
CA ARG A 86 -0.42 -2.79 8.20
C ARG A 86 1.01 -3.27 8.37
N GLU A 87 1.96 -2.35 8.35
CA GLU A 87 3.37 -2.63 8.50
C GLU A 87 4.01 -1.64 9.48
N LYS A 88 4.98 -2.12 10.27
CA LYS A 88 5.91 -1.26 10.99
C LYS A 88 7.14 -1.05 10.12
N CYS A 89 7.28 0.14 9.55
CA CYS A 89 8.46 0.52 8.77
C CYS A 89 9.63 0.76 9.73
N GLN A 90 10.78 0.14 9.46
CA GLN A 90 12.02 0.36 10.23
C GLN A 90 13.04 1.18 9.43
N LEU A 91 13.87 1.90 10.20
CA LEU A 91 14.94 2.88 9.93
C LEU A 91 15.86 2.77 8.70
N SER A 92 15.72 1.77 7.84
CA SER A 92 16.61 1.55 6.69
C SER A 92 15.86 1.24 5.39
N GLU A 93 14.54 1.28 5.40
CA GLU A 93 13.75 0.94 4.22
C GLU A 93 13.59 2.18 3.32
N GLN A 94 13.95 2.05 2.04
CA GLN A 94 13.86 3.12 1.04
C GLN A 94 12.42 3.61 0.92
N GLY A 95 12.20 4.90 1.15
CA GLY A 95 10.87 5.47 1.16
C GLY A 95 10.89 6.99 1.06
N LEU A 96 10.00 7.55 0.24
CA LEU A 96 9.81 8.98 0.12
C LEU A 96 8.46 9.36 0.72
N PHE A 97 8.48 10.24 1.70
CA PHE A 97 7.28 10.93 2.16
C PHE A 97 6.88 11.98 1.13
N ILE A 98 5.67 11.86 0.58
CA ILE A 98 5.13 12.83 -0.38
C ILE A 98 3.93 13.50 0.28
N ASP A 99 4.19 14.73 0.74
CA ASP A 99 3.22 15.79 1.07
C ASP A 99 2.38 15.68 2.37
N GLU A 100 1.99 16.86 2.87
CA GLU A 100 1.15 17.13 4.04
C GLU A 100 -0.35 16.85 3.79
N TRP A 101 -0.80 16.74 2.52
CA TRP A 101 -2.21 16.55 2.15
C TRP A 101 -2.59 15.09 1.83
N GLU A 102 -1.73 14.34 1.13
CA GLU A 102 -2.02 12.95 0.74
C GLU A 102 -1.47 11.92 1.75
N GLN A 103 -0.59 12.36 2.66
CA GLN A 103 -0.04 11.56 3.76
C GLN A 103 0.50 10.22 3.26
N GLU A 104 1.12 10.26 2.07
CA GLU A 104 1.49 9.10 1.28
C GLU A 104 3.01 8.85 1.38
N ILE A 105 3.35 7.59 1.56
CA ILE A 105 4.72 7.08 1.60
C ILE A 105 4.87 6.19 0.36
N ILE A 106 5.78 6.60 -0.52
CA ILE A 106 6.16 5.79 -1.68
C ILE A 106 7.22 4.78 -1.25
N ARG A 107 6.95 3.50 -1.51
CA ARG A 107 7.88 2.39 -1.29
C ARG A 107 8.15 1.63 -2.57
N LEU A 108 9.38 1.14 -2.70
CA LEU A 108 9.82 0.31 -3.82
C LEU A 108 9.84 -1.16 -3.41
N ASP A 109 9.38 -2.03 -4.30
CA ASP A 109 9.51 -3.50 -4.26
C ASP A 109 9.42 -4.09 -2.84
N LEU A 110 8.19 -4.33 -2.38
CA LEU A 110 7.95 -4.81 -1.03
C LEU A 110 7.64 -6.31 -1.05
N THR A 111 8.50 -7.12 -0.42
CA THR A 111 8.20 -8.53 -0.16
C THR A 111 8.10 -8.75 1.34
N LYS A 112 6.90 -9.04 1.84
CA LYS A 112 6.60 -9.16 3.27
C LYS A 112 5.73 -10.37 3.57
N SER A 113 5.88 -10.91 4.77
CA SER A 113 5.10 -12.08 5.20
C SER A 113 3.89 -11.66 6.04
N VAL A 114 2.74 -12.28 5.80
CA VAL A 114 1.54 -12.05 6.62
C VAL A 114 1.70 -12.76 7.96
N THR A 115 1.85 -12.00 9.03
CA THR A 115 2.05 -12.51 10.39
C THR A 115 0.75 -12.68 11.16
N ARG A 116 -0.25 -11.85 10.88
CA ARG A 116 -1.57 -11.88 11.52
C ARG A 116 -2.65 -11.39 10.57
N ILE A 117 -3.84 -11.96 10.74
CA ILE A 117 -5.06 -11.55 10.03
C ILE A 117 -6.13 -11.28 11.09
N THR A 118 -6.70 -10.08 11.04
CA THR A 118 -7.83 -9.71 11.89
C THR A 118 -9.03 -9.41 11.00
N LYS A 119 -10.14 -10.15 11.18
CA LYS A 119 -11.40 -9.87 10.50
C LYS A 119 -12.24 -8.94 11.37
N GLY A 120 -12.59 -7.79 10.81
CA GLY A 120 -13.61 -6.90 11.34
C GLY A 120 -14.87 -6.94 10.47
N THR A 121 -15.98 -6.53 11.06
CA THR A 121 -17.25 -6.34 10.35
C THR A 121 -17.65 -4.88 10.45
N ARG A 122 -18.02 -4.27 9.33
CA ARG A 122 -18.57 -2.93 9.28
C ARG A 122 -19.98 -3.01 8.74
N SER A 123 -20.96 -2.65 9.56
CA SER A 123 -22.34 -2.52 9.10
C SER A 123 -22.49 -1.27 8.24
N THR A 124 -23.09 -1.46 7.07
CA THR A 124 -23.45 -0.38 6.16
C THR A 124 -24.96 -0.44 5.88
N PRO A 125 -25.58 0.62 5.32
CA PRO A 125 -26.97 0.57 4.89
C PRO A 125 -27.27 -0.54 3.87
N LEU A 126 -26.26 -1.09 3.21
CA LEU A 126 -26.37 -2.15 2.19
C LEU A 126 -26.06 -3.55 2.75
N GLY A 127 -25.77 -3.66 4.04
CA GLY A 127 -25.40 -4.91 4.71
C GLY A 127 -24.03 -4.84 5.40
N ASP A 128 -23.65 -5.97 6.01
CA ASP A 128 -22.38 -6.12 6.71
C ASP A 128 -21.23 -6.37 5.72
N GLU A 129 -20.25 -5.48 5.71
CA GLU A 129 -19.01 -5.64 4.96
C GLU A 129 -17.93 -6.26 5.86
N SER A 130 -17.30 -7.33 5.40
CA SER A 130 -16.08 -7.85 6.06
C SER A 130 -14.87 -7.02 5.64
N VAL A 131 -14.13 -6.50 6.61
CA VAL A 131 -12.85 -5.79 6.41
C VAL A 131 -11.76 -6.58 7.09
N TYR A 132 -10.65 -6.81 6.41
CA TYR A 132 -9.53 -7.58 6.96
C TYR A 132 -8.32 -6.68 7.16
N VAL A 133 -7.66 -6.82 8.30
CA VAL A 133 -6.37 -6.19 8.57
C VAL A 133 -5.28 -7.25 8.51
N LEU A 134 -4.28 -7.04 7.66
CA LEU A 134 -3.13 -7.93 7.49
C LEU A 134 -1.89 -7.30 8.13
N ASP A 135 -1.33 -7.91 9.17
CA ASP A 135 -0.06 -7.47 9.75
C ASP A 135 1.12 -8.08 9.00
N LEU A 136 2.08 -7.25 8.61
CA LEU A 136 3.24 -7.62 7.82
C LEU A 136 4.54 -7.54 8.60
N ALA A 137 5.47 -8.46 8.32
CA ALA A 137 6.86 -8.45 8.77
C ALA A 137 7.82 -8.62 7.59
#